data_AF-A0AAW0DZ38-F1
#
_entry.id   AF-A0AAW0DZ38-F1
#
_cell.length_a   1.000
_cell.length_b   1.000
_cell.length_c   1.000
_cell.angle_alpha   90.00
_cell.angle_beta   90.00
_cell.angle_gamma   90.00
#
_symmetry.space_group_name_H-M   'P 1'
#
loop_
_entity.id
_entity.type
_entity.pdbx_description
1 polymer ?
#
loop_
_entity_poly.entity_id
_entity_poly.type
_entity_poly.pdbx_seq_one_letter_code
_entity_poly.pdbx_strand_id
1 'polypeptide(L)'
;MLAARKRLILKFLLPVVGGICTFASAFAAINSENPTTTALTVVSGFISIVVGIAPFFMRHPKNSSPGDIEGAIDAEKKDELPSSPPSPSPTLVEQPTETSPLFCRALYDYQSVNKNELKLRKGDVIEVLSQQPSGWWDGLLGDERAWFPSNYVTVIDEEEAEEELSSNCADTSIIRTKTRQELLYTRSQIAIAAKAFGVEAIDMVCIHYKDLEYFKLKDECQDGRRLGFTGKQPIHPNQVDTIQSTFVPTPQEITCAAKILHQMRTSHASEKGAIGLDGEMIDAPMIKQAEGVVRIAKAAGLEIPTFD
;
A
#
# COMPACT_ATOMS: atom_id res chain seq x y z
N MET A 1 28.55 -17.22 33.02
CA MET A 1 28.23 -16.10 32.10
C MET A 1 27.07 -16.40 31.12
N LEU A 2 26.05 -17.17 31.51
CA LEU A 2 24.83 -17.36 30.68
C LEU A 2 23.51 -17.08 31.44
N ALA A 3 23.58 -16.89 32.76
CA ALA A 3 22.44 -16.54 33.62
C ALA A 3 22.24 -15.02 33.79
N ALA A 4 23.25 -14.19 33.49
CA ALA A 4 23.18 -12.73 33.60
C ALA A 4 22.56 -12.05 32.36
N ARG A 5 22.55 -12.71 31.19
CA ARG A 5 21.96 -12.16 29.95
C ARG A 5 20.45 -12.38 29.83
N LYS A 6 19.85 -13.32 30.57
CA LYS A 6 18.40 -13.55 30.58
C LYS A 6 17.60 -12.59 31.47
N ARG A 7 18.24 -11.85 32.39
CA ARG A 7 17.56 -10.86 33.26
C ARG A 7 17.42 -9.46 32.66
N LEU A 8 18.14 -9.15 31.57
CA LEU A 8 18.11 -7.82 30.95
C LEU A 8 16.98 -7.68 29.90
N ILE A 9 16.59 -8.78 29.25
CA ILE A 9 15.51 -8.80 28.26
C ILE A 9 14.12 -8.70 28.93
N LEU A 10 13.98 -9.17 30.17
CA LEU A 10 12.71 -9.12 30.91
C LEU A 10 12.44 -7.75 31.59
N LYS A 11 13.41 -6.83 31.60
CA LYS A 11 13.22 -5.45 32.12
C LYS A 11 12.89 -4.41 31.04
N PHE A 12 13.02 -4.75 29.75
CA PHE A 12 12.71 -3.84 28.64
C PHE A 12 11.41 -4.16 27.90
N LEU A 13 10.75 -5.28 28.22
CA LEU A 13 9.46 -5.66 27.61
C LEU A 13 8.23 -5.27 28.47
N LEU A 14 8.41 -4.72 29.67
CA LEU A 14 7.30 -4.33 30.54
C LEU A 14 6.66 -2.94 30.30
N PRO A 15 7.24 -1.96 29.56
CA PRO A 15 6.49 -0.73 29.25
C PRO A 15 5.78 -0.73 27.90
N VAL A 16 5.98 -1.73 27.02
CA VAL A 16 5.34 -1.75 25.67
C VAL A 16 4.02 -2.52 25.64
N VAL A 17 3.75 -3.39 26.62
CA VAL A 17 2.44 -4.07 26.77
C VAL A 17 1.53 -3.33 27.78
N GLY A 18 2.09 -2.46 28.64
CA GLY A 18 1.34 -1.72 29.65
C GLY A 18 0.53 -0.52 29.15
N GLY A 19 0.74 -0.07 27.90
CA GLY A 19 0.04 1.09 27.31
C GLY A 19 -1.19 0.76 26.46
N ILE A 20 -1.34 -0.50 26.03
CA ILE A 20 -2.50 -0.93 25.21
C ILE A 20 -3.59 -1.55 26.09
N CYS A 21 -3.25 -2.12 27.26
CA CYS A 21 -4.24 -2.62 28.22
C CYS A 21 -4.96 -1.52 29.02
N THR A 22 -4.44 -0.29 29.08
CA THR A 22 -5.03 0.78 29.90
C THR A 22 -6.24 1.47 29.27
N PHE A 23 -6.43 1.38 27.94
CA PHE A 23 -7.60 1.99 27.29
C PHE A 23 -8.84 1.08 27.23
N ALA A 24 -8.66 -0.24 27.10
CA ALA A 24 -9.79 -1.17 27.09
C ALA A 24 -10.34 -1.44 28.51
N SER A 25 -9.49 -1.44 29.54
CA SER A 25 -9.92 -1.62 30.93
C SER A 25 -10.59 -0.38 31.52
N ALA A 26 -10.30 0.82 31.01
CA ALA A 26 -10.93 2.06 31.49
C ALA A 26 -12.39 2.19 31.06
N PHE A 27 -12.80 1.61 29.92
CA PHE A 27 -14.18 1.72 29.44
C PHE A 27 -15.12 0.67 30.07
N ALA A 28 -14.62 -0.54 30.34
CA ALA A 28 -15.41 -1.60 30.98
C ALA A 28 -15.53 -1.46 32.51
N ALA A 29 -14.61 -0.73 33.17
CA ALA A 29 -14.64 -0.51 34.62
C ALA A 29 -15.58 0.62 35.07
N ILE A 30 -16.09 1.45 34.14
CA ILE A 30 -16.96 2.59 34.49
C ILE A 30 -18.42 2.16 34.73
N ASN A 31 -18.84 0.94 34.33
CA ASN A 31 -20.26 0.52 34.37
C ASN A 31 -20.53 -0.89 34.95
N SER A 32 -19.65 -1.48 35.76
CA SER A 32 -19.84 -2.85 36.26
C SER A 32 -19.56 -3.01 37.75
N GLU A 33 -20.55 -3.53 38.49
CA GLU A 33 -20.54 -3.67 39.96
C GLU A 33 -19.64 -4.79 40.53
N ASN A 34 -18.86 -5.54 39.73
CA ASN A 34 -17.95 -6.55 40.29
C ASN A 34 -16.70 -6.84 39.43
N PRO A 35 -15.49 -6.35 39.80
CA PRO A 35 -14.31 -6.34 38.93
C PRO A 35 -13.42 -7.61 38.94
N THR A 36 -13.76 -8.67 39.67
CA THR A 36 -12.90 -9.86 39.82
C THR A 36 -13.25 -11.05 38.92
N THR A 37 -14.46 -11.11 38.36
CA THR A 37 -14.89 -12.26 37.51
C THR A 37 -14.61 -12.06 36.02
N THR A 38 -14.50 -10.82 35.54
CA THR A 38 -14.32 -10.50 34.11
C THR A 38 -12.89 -10.74 33.60
N ALA A 39 -11.90 -10.72 34.50
CA ALA A 39 -10.49 -10.86 34.12
C ALA A 39 -10.07 -12.29 33.76
N LEU A 40 -10.78 -13.33 34.24
CA LEU A 40 -10.42 -14.73 33.94
C LEU A 40 -11.00 -15.26 32.61
N THR A 41 -12.11 -14.71 32.11
CA THR A 41 -12.75 -15.22 30.88
C THR A 41 -12.03 -14.76 29.60
N VAL A 42 -11.38 -13.59 29.63
CA VAL A 42 -10.69 -13.03 28.44
C VAL A 42 -9.31 -13.67 28.22
N VAL A 43 -8.65 -14.17 29.27
CA VAL A 43 -7.33 -14.81 29.16
C VAL A 43 -7.41 -16.27 28.65
N SER A 44 -8.57 -16.91 28.74
CA SER A 44 -8.78 -18.28 28.22
C SER A 44 -9.18 -18.34 26.74
N GLY A 45 -9.55 -17.22 26.11
CA GLY A 45 -10.05 -17.18 24.72
C GLY A 45 -8.97 -17.09 23.63
N PHE A 46 -7.72 -16.77 23.99
CA PHE A 46 -6.65 -16.50 23.02
C PHE A 46 -5.59 -17.61 22.90
N ILE A 47 -5.71 -18.70 23.66
CA ILE A 47 -4.81 -19.88 23.61
C ILE A 47 -5.57 -21.10 23.03
N SER A 48 -6.26 -20.94 21.91
CA SER A 48 -6.83 -22.07 21.15
C SER A 48 -6.83 -21.89 19.62
N ILE A 49 -6.13 -20.88 19.09
CA ILE A 49 -5.96 -20.70 17.63
C ILE A 49 -4.48 -20.85 17.25
N VAL A 50 -3.82 -21.86 17.80
CA VAL A 50 -2.60 -22.43 17.21
C VAL A 50 -2.58 -23.91 17.60
N VAL A 51 -2.72 -24.79 16.59
CA VAL A 51 -2.70 -26.28 16.60
C VAL A 51 -4.03 -26.91 16.15
N GLY A 52 -4.06 -27.41 14.91
CA GLY A 52 -5.12 -28.28 14.40
C GLY A 52 -5.14 -28.40 12.87
N ILE A 53 -4.29 -29.25 12.30
CA ILE A 53 -4.30 -29.64 10.87
C ILE A 53 -5.11 -30.95 10.70
N ALA A 54 -6.12 -30.89 9.81
CA ALA A 54 -6.71 -31.95 8.93
C ALA A 54 -7.47 -33.16 9.53
N PRO A 55 -8.19 -33.99 8.72
CA PRO A 55 -9.12 -33.73 7.59
C PRO A 55 -10.47 -34.50 7.74
N PHE A 56 -11.62 -34.03 7.22
CA PHE A 56 -12.79 -34.92 7.04
C PHE A 56 -13.86 -34.47 6.02
N PHE A 57 -13.88 -35.24 4.93
CA PHE A 57 -14.95 -35.71 4.03
C PHE A 57 -16.44 -35.29 4.15
N MET A 58 -17.00 -35.07 2.94
CA MET A 58 -18.34 -35.43 2.42
C MET A 58 -19.62 -34.96 3.14
N ARG A 59 -20.37 -34.08 2.47
CA ARG A 59 -21.83 -34.27 2.28
C ARG A 59 -22.40 -33.44 1.13
N HIS A 60 -23.05 -34.15 0.20
CA HIS A 60 -24.00 -33.65 -0.81
C HIS A 60 -25.45 -33.88 -0.29
N PRO A 61 -26.51 -33.45 -1.00
CA PRO A 61 -27.30 -32.23 -0.73
C PRO A 61 -28.69 -32.56 -0.14
N LYS A 62 -29.49 -31.54 0.20
CA LYS A 62 -30.95 -31.71 0.31
C LYS A 62 -31.70 -30.56 -0.35
N ASN A 63 -32.63 -30.98 -1.22
CA ASN A 63 -33.68 -30.21 -1.88
C ASN A 63 -34.59 -29.48 -0.91
N SER A 64 -35.09 -28.31 -1.34
CA SER A 64 -36.47 -27.88 -1.13
C SER A 64 -36.81 -26.63 -1.97
N SER A 65 -37.76 -26.79 -2.89
CA SER A 65 -38.70 -25.77 -3.42
C SER A 65 -40.12 -26.18 -2.92
N PRO A 66 -41.20 -25.38 -3.04
CA PRO A 66 -41.41 -24.21 -3.89
C PRO A 66 -42.09 -23.00 -3.21
N GLY A 67 -42.15 -21.87 -3.91
CA GLY A 67 -42.93 -20.70 -3.52
C GLY A 67 -43.02 -19.72 -4.69
N ASP A 68 -44.15 -19.79 -5.39
CA ASP A 68 -44.52 -18.98 -6.54
C ASP A 68 -44.66 -17.49 -6.17
N ILE A 69 -44.09 -16.61 -6.99
CA ILE A 69 -44.57 -15.23 -7.16
C ILE A 69 -44.46 -14.89 -8.64
N GLU A 70 -45.59 -14.94 -9.35
CA GLU A 70 -45.76 -14.31 -10.66
C GLU A 70 -45.80 -12.78 -10.48
N GLY A 71 -45.07 -12.07 -11.33
CA GLY A 71 -45.07 -10.62 -11.43
C GLY A 71 -44.10 -10.15 -12.51
N ALA A 72 -44.65 -9.94 -13.70
CA ALA A 72 -43.95 -9.63 -14.94
C ALA A 72 -43.06 -8.37 -14.88
N ILE A 73 -41.88 -8.45 -15.50
CA ILE A 73 -41.25 -7.36 -16.27
C ILE A 73 -40.28 -7.95 -17.31
N ASP A 74 -40.53 -7.55 -18.56
CA ASP A 74 -39.75 -7.56 -19.80
C ASP A 74 -38.55 -8.49 -20.00
N ALA A 75 -38.61 -9.20 -21.13
CA ALA A 75 -37.59 -10.09 -21.65
C ALA A 75 -36.25 -9.38 -21.88
N GLU A 76 -35.29 -9.60 -20.98
CA GLU A 76 -33.87 -9.43 -21.28
C GLU A 76 -33.46 -10.44 -22.35
N LYS A 77 -32.92 -9.89 -23.44
CA LYS A 77 -32.24 -10.61 -24.50
C LYS A 77 -31.10 -11.42 -23.88
N LYS A 78 -31.25 -12.75 -23.79
CA LYS A 78 -30.15 -13.64 -23.44
C LYS A 78 -29.09 -13.56 -24.55
N ASP A 79 -27.98 -12.90 -24.28
CA ASP A 79 -26.84 -12.90 -25.20
C ASP A 79 -26.26 -14.32 -25.25
N GLU A 80 -26.46 -15.01 -26.37
CA GLU A 80 -25.87 -16.32 -26.65
C GLU A 80 -24.34 -16.23 -26.65
N LEU A 81 -23.68 -17.18 -25.99
CA LEU A 81 -22.22 -17.28 -25.96
C LEU A 81 -21.67 -17.57 -27.37
N PRO A 82 -20.56 -16.94 -27.78
CA PRO A 82 -19.90 -17.31 -29.02
C PRO A 82 -19.43 -18.77 -29.01
N SER A 83 -19.50 -19.45 -30.16
CA SER A 83 -19.03 -20.83 -30.33
C SER A 83 -17.58 -21.01 -29.88
N SER A 84 -17.22 -22.16 -29.31
CA SER A 84 -15.96 -22.47 -28.59
C SER A 84 -14.67 -21.76 -29.07
N PRO A 85 -13.78 -21.36 -28.14
CA PRO A 85 -12.53 -20.69 -28.49
C PRO A 85 -11.55 -21.66 -29.18
N PRO A 86 -10.65 -21.14 -30.03
CA PRO A 86 -9.58 -21.94 -30.58
C PRO A 86 -8.56 -22.37 -29.52
N SER A 87 -7.76 -23.41 -29.82
CA SER A 87 -6.67 -23.82 -28.94
C SER A 87 -5.56 -22.75 -28.91
N PRO A 88 -5.01 -22.40 -27.74
CA PRO A 88 -3.88 -21.48 -27.65
C PRO A 88 -2.66 -22.15 -28.31
N SER A 89 -2.19 -21.59 -29.42
CA SER A 89 -1.00 -22.06 -30.12
C SER A 89 0.25 -21.73 -29.30
N PRO A 90 1.16 -22.68 -29.05
CA PRO A 90 2.47 -22.34 -28.53
C PRO A 90 3.35 -21.82 -29.68
N THR A 91 3.95 -20.65 -29.47
CA THR A 91 5.15 -20.12 -30.16
C THR A 91 4.96 -19.29 -31.44
N LEU A 92 5.14 -17.97 -31.32
CA LEU A 92 6.23 -17.18 -31.91
C LEU A 92 6.03 -15.73 -31.47
N VAL A 93 7.11 -15.10 -30.98
CA VAL A 93 7.12 -13.68 -30.63
C VAL A 93 7.05 -12.88 -31.92
N GLU A 94 5.84 -12.55 -32.37
CA GLU A 94 5.66 -11.50 -33.37
C GLU A 94 5.89 -10.15 -32.70
N GLN A 95 6.67 -9.30 -33.37
CA GLN A 95 7.07 -7.98 -32.90
C GLN A 95 5.84 -7.11 -32.60
N PRO A 96 5.88 -6.24 -31.59
CA PRO A 96 4.71 -5.45 -31.23
C PRO A 96 4.46 -4.41 -32.32
N THR A 97 3.37 -4.58 -33.07
CA THR A 97 2.69 -3.46 -33.69
C THR A 97 2.21 -2.55 -32.58
N GLU A 98 2.63 -1.29 -32.61
CA GLU A 98 2.16 -0.22 -31.70
C GLU A 98 0.66 0.05 -31.90
N THR A 99 -0.17 -0.83 -31.36
CA THR A 99 -1.58 -0.57 -31.06
C THR A 99 -1.65 -0.32 -29.56
N SER A 100 -2.21 0.82 -29.16
CA SER A 100 -2.49 1.13 -27.76
C SER A 100 -3.08 -0.09 -27.04
N PRO A 101 -2.61 -0.42 -25.82
CA PRO A 101 -3.13 -1.54 -25.07
C PRO A 101 -4.62 -1.33 -24.82
N LEU A 102 -5.43 -2.31 -25.22
CA LEU A 102 -6.86 -2.26 -25.00
C LEU A 102 -7.16 -2.94 -23.68
N PHE A 103 -7.88 -2.27 -22.79
CA PHE A 103 -8.34 -2.84 -21.53
C PHE A 103 -9.84 -3.07 -21.53
N CYS A 104 -10.28 -4.09 -20.80
CA CYS A 104 -11.69 -4.34 -20.58
C CYS A 104 -11.97 -4.78 -19.14
N ARG A 105 -13.18 -4.47 -18.64
CA ARG A 105 -13.66 -4.87 -17.33
C ARG A 105 -14.76 -5.93 -17.46
N ALA A 106 -14.66 -7.01 -16.69
CA ALA A 106 -15.71 -8.02 -16.62
C ALA A 106 -17.00 -7.47 -15.98
N LEU A 107 -18.12 -7.59 -16.70
CA LEU A 107 -19.46 -7.20 -16.25
C LEU A 107 -20.12 -8.29 -15.41
N TYR A 108 -19.74 -9.55 -15.64
CA TYR A 108 -20.34 -10.73 -15.01
C TYR A 108 -19.26 -11.78 -14.69
N ASP A 109 -19.58 -12.67 -13.74
CA ASP A 109 -18.76 -13.85 -13.49
C ASP A 109 -18.84 -14.80 -14.69
N TYR A 110 -17.70 -15.39 -15.07
CA TYR A 110 -17.61 -16.40 -16.11
C TYR A 110 -16.84 -17.61 -15.59
N GLN A 111 -17.51 -18.76 -15.54
CA GLN A 111 -16.89 -20.02 -15.19
C GLN A 111 -16.33 -20.67 -16.45
N SER A 112 -15.00 -20.84 -16.50
CA SER A 112 -14.32 -21.57 -17.57
C SER A 112 -14.88 -23.00 -17.66
N VAL A 113 -15.29 -23.41 -18.86
CA VAL A 113 -15.68 -24.81 -19.14
C VAL A 113 -14.44 -25.64 -19.50
N ASN A 114 -13.41 -25.00 -20.07
CA ASN A 114 -12.17 -25.64 -20.51
C ASN A 114 -10.90 -24.99 -19.93
N LYS A 115 -9.77 -25.69 -19.99
CA LYS A 115 -8.45 -25.17 -19.52
C LYS A 115 -7.90 -24.00 -20.33
N ASN A 116 -8.48 -23.71 -21.49
CA ASN A 116 -8.02 -22.65 -22.40
C ASN A 116 -8.83 -21.36 -22.24
N GLU A 117 -9.75 -21.32 -21.27
CA GLU A 117 -10.66 -20.22 -21.02
C GLU A 117 -10.31 -19.53 -19.70
N LEU A 118 -10.27 -18.20 -19.73
CA LEU A 118 -10.01 -17.39 -18.56
C LEU A 118 -11.25 -17.41 -17.65
N LYS A 119 -11.04 -17.64 -16.35
CA LYS A 119 -12.12 -17.47 -15.36
C LYS A 119 -12.25 -15.98 -15.04
N LEU A 120 -13.45 -15.44 -15.20
CA LEU A 120 -13.73 -14.04 -14.89
C LEU A 120 -14.56 -13.94 -13.62
N ARG A 121 -14.26 -12.95 -12.80
CA ARG A 121 -15.15 -12.40 -11.78
C ARG A 121 -15.59 -11.02 -12.23
N LYS A 122 -16.84 -10.65 -11.93
CA LYS A 122 -17.32 -9.30 -12.14
C LYS A 122 -16.36 -8.28 -11.49
N GLY A 123 -15.89 -7.33 -12.30
CA GLY A 123 -14.92 -6.31 -11.89
C GLY A 123 -13.48 -6.56 -12.34
N ASP A 124 -13.13 -7.77 -12.77
CA ASP A 124 -11.77 -8.07 -13.23
C ASP A 124 -11.38 -7.18 -14.42
N VAL A 125 -10.17 -6.61 -14.38
CA VAL A 125 -9.58 -5.82 -15.47
C VAL A 125 -8.60 -6.68 -16.24
N ILE A 126 -8.81 -6.76 -17.56
CA ILE A 126 -8.09 -7.67 -18.46
C ILE A 126 -7.42 -6.85 -19.56
N GLU A 127 -6.12 -7.08 -19.77
CA GLU A 127 -5.40 -6.56 -20.94
C GLU A 127 -5.73 -7.42 -22.16
N VAL A 128 -6.28 -6.82 -23.21
CA VAL A 128 -6.68 -7.50 -24.44
C VAL A 128 -5.51 -7.53 -25.41
N LEU A 129 -5.00 -8.74 -25.68
CA LEU A 129 -3.87 -8.99 -26.57
C LEU A 129 -4.31 -9.17 -28.02
N SER A 130 -5.44 -9.84 -28.25
CA SER A 130 -6.01 -9.98 -29.59
C SER A 130 -7.51 -10.20 -29.55
N GLN A 131 -8.20 -9.74 -30.60
CA GLN A 131 -9.65 -9.91 -30.76
C GLN A 131 -9.94 -10.76 -31.98
N GLN A 132 -10.87 -11.71 -31.85
CA GLN A 132 -11.38 -12.46 -32.99
C GLN A 132 -12.80 -12.01 -33.37
N PRO A 133 -13.14 -12.06 -34.67
CA PRO A 133 -14.51 -11.81 -35.14
C PRO A 133 -15.54 -12.76 -34.56
N SER A 134 -15.11 -13.92 -34.04
CA SER A 134 -15.97 -14.89 -33.37
C SER A 134 -16.53 -14.40 -32.04
N GLY A 135 -16.01 -13.30 -31.47
CA GLY A 135 -16.37 -12.82 -30.13
C GLY A 135 -15.51 -13.40 -29.01
N TRP A 136 -14.46 -14.16 -29.35
CA TRP A 136 -13.45 -14.61 -28.39
C TRP A 136 -12.23 -13.70 -28.41
N TRP A 137 -11.86 -13.20 -27.24
CA TRP A 137 -10.70 -12.34 -27.05
C TRP A 137 -9.62 -13.08 -26.26
N ASP A 138 -8.37 -12.85 -26.64
CA ASP A 138 -7.20 -13.34 -25.91
C ASP A 138 -6.75 -12.22 -24.98
N GLY A 139 -6.64 -12.51 -23.69
CA GLY A 139 -6.24 -11.50 -22.73
C GLY A 139 -5.47 -12.04 -21.55
N LEU A 140 -4.85 -11.11 -20.85
CA LEU A 140 -4.01 -11.33 -19.69
C LEU A 140 -4.71 -10.77 -18.45
N LEU A 141 -4.94 -11.63 -17.46
CA LEU A 141 -5.46 -11.26 -16.15
C LEU A 141 -4.43 -11.71 -15.09
N GLY A 142 -3.73 -10.74 -14.51
CA GLY A 142 -2.54 -11.03 -13.70
C GLY A 142 -1.47 -11.73 -14.55
N ASP A 143 -1.13 -12.98 -14.19
CA ASP A 143 -0.16 -13.81 -14.91
C ASP A 143 -0.83 -14.85 -15.84
N GLU A 144 -2.17 -14.91 -15.88
CA GLU A 144 -2.91 -15.91 -16.64
C GLU A 144 -3.35 -15.36 -18.00
N ARG A 145 -2.86 -15.98 -19.09
CA ARG A 145 -3.28 -15.68 -20.47
C ARG A 145 -4.20 -16.79 -20.99
N ALA A 146 -5.42 -16.45 -21.36
CA ALA A 146 -6.40 -17.38 -21.91
C ALA A 146 -7.51 -16.65 -22.69
N TRP A 147 -8.38 -17.43 -23.35
CA TRP A 147 -9.50 -16.89 -24.11
C TRP A 147 -10.69 -16.54 -23.21
N PHE A 148 -11.39 -15.45 -23.49
CA PHE A 148 -12.63 -15.08 -22.80
C PHE A 148 -13.66 -14.48 -23.77
N PRO A 149 -14.96 -14.59 -23.45
CA PRO A 149 -16.03 -14.12 -24.33
C PRO A 149 -16.23 -12.62 -24.20
N SER A 150 -16.23 -11.89 -25.32
CA SER A 150 -16.28 -10.43 -25.34
C SER A 150 -17.60 -9.84 -24.80
N ASN A 151 -18.69 -10.60 -24.82
CA ASN A 151 -19.99 -10.16 -24.30
C ASN A 151 -20.06 -10.17 -22.76
N TYR A 152 -19.03 -10.66 -22.07
CA TYR A 152 -18.92 -10.60 -20.62
C TYR A 152 -18.11 -9.41 -20.12
N VAL A 153 -17.60 -8.57 -21.02
CA VAL A 153 -16.74 -7.45 -20.69
C VAL A 153 -17.23 -6.15 -21.33
N THR A 154 -16.82 -5.03 -20.75
CA THR A 154 -16.90 -3.71 -21.39
C THR A 154 -15.49 -3.19 -21.61
N VAL A 155 -15.23 -2.56 -22.75
CA VAL A 155 -13.99 -1.82 -22.96
C VAL A 155 -13.95 -0.65 -21.96
N ILE A 156 -12.79 -0.46 -21.33
CA ILE A 156 -12.50 0.67 -20.46
C ILE A 156 -11.32 1.45 -21.05
N ASP A 157 -11.21 2.73 -20.70
CA ASP A 157 -10.06 3.52 -21.14
C ASP A 157 -8.79 3.18 -20.34
N GLU A 158 -7.64 3.62 -20.86
CA GLU A 158 -6.33 3.37 -20.22
C GLU A 158 -6.26 3.98 -18.80
N GLU A 159 -6.91 5.14 -18.54
CA GLU A 159 -6.92 5.77 -17.21
C GLU A 159 -7.67 4.91 -16.19
N GLU A 160 -8.87 4.44 -16.55
CA GLU A 160 -9.72 3.58 -15.73
C GLU A 160 -9.06 2.21 -15.46
N ALA A 161 -8.37 1.65 -16.44
CA ALA A 161 -7.64 0.39 -16.26
C ALA A 161 -6.45 0.54 -15.30
N GLU A 162 -5.67 1.60 -15.47
CA GLU A 162 -4.47 1.88 -14.66
C GLU A 162 -4.82 2.19 -13.19
N GLU A 163 -5.98 2.79 -12.92
CA GLU A 163 -6.50 3.01 -11.57
C GLU A 163 -6.74 1.69 -10.82
N GLU A 164 -7.35 0.70 -11.48
CA GLU A 164 -7.67 -0.61 -10.89
C GLU A 164 -6.43 -1.51 -10.75
N LEU A 165 -5.44 -1.36 -11.64
CA LEU A 165 -4.20 -2.16 -11.65
C LEU A 165 -3.14 -1.69 -10.63
N SER A 166 -3.36 -0.60 -9.87
CA SER A 166 -2.41 -0.06 -8.89
C SER A 166 -2.26 -0.96 -7.63
N SER A 167 -1.47 -2.02 -7.75
CA SER A 167 -1.04 -3.09 -6.80
C SER A 167 -1.25 -2.97 -5.27
N ASN A 168 -1.15 -1.81 -4.60
CA ASN A 168 -1.45 -1.75 -3.13
C ASN A 168 -2.95 -1.71 -2.82
N CYS A 169 -3.73 -1.28 -3.80
CA CYS A 169 -5.18 -1.12 -3.75
C CYS A 169 -5.90 -2.44 -4.05
N ALA A 170 -5.29 -3.30 -4.87
CA ALA A 170 -5.87 -4.57 -5.30
C ALA A 170 -6.20 -5.51 -4.12
N ASP A 171 -5.26 -5.71 -3.19
CA ASP A 171 -5.44 -6.61 -2.05
C ASP A 171 -6.40 -6.07 -0.98
N THR A 172 -6.54 -4.74 -0.91
CA THR A 172 -7.33 -4.05 0.12
C THR A 172 -8.66 -3.52 -0.40
N SER A 173 -8.91 -3.64 -1.71
CA SER A 173 -10.04 -3.03 -2.43
C SER A 173 -10.18 -1.52 -2.19
N ILE A 174 -9.08 -0.85 -1.79
CA ILE A 174 -9.03 0.60 -1.64
C ILE A 174 -8.90 1.18 -3.05
N ILE A 175 -9.71 2.17 -3.43
CA ILE A 175 -9.54 2.84 -4.73
C ILE A 175 -8.59 4.01 -4.55
N ARG A 176 -7.45 4.01 -5.27
CA ARG A 176 -6.48 5.10 -5.20
C ARG A 176 -7.06 6.35 -5.85
N THR A 177 -7.22 7.42 -5.08
CA THR A 177 -7.66 8.71 -5.61
C THR A 177 -6.48 9.65 -5.80
N LYS A 178 -6.69 10.72 -6.60
CA LYS A 178 -5.71 11.81 -6.74
C LYS A 178 -5.39 12.49 -5.39
N THR A 179 -6.29 12.42 -4.40
CA THR A 179 -6.06 13.00 -3.05
C THR A 179 -5.21 12.11 -2.15
N ARG A 180 -5.18 10.79 -2.41
CA ARG A 180 -4.42 9.78 -1.64
C ARG A 180 -4.80 9.70 -0.16
N GLN A 181 -5.92 10.29 0.25
CA GLN A 181 -6.37 10.32 1.65
C GLN A 181 -6.68 8.92 2.17
N GLU A 182 -7.23 8.07 1.32
CA GLU A 182 -7.54 6.68 1.61
C GLU A 182 -6.30 5.86 1.98
N LEU A 183 -5.10 6.29 1.55
CA LEU A 183 -3.83 5.64 1.86
C LEU A 183 -3.08 6.28 3.02
N LEU A 184 -3.59 7.38 3.60
CA LEU A 184 -2.89 8.16 4.63
C LEU A 184 -2.51 7.29 5.84
N TYR A 185 -3.45 6.50 6.35
CA TYR A 185 -3.21 5.63 7.50
C TYR A 185 -2.09 4.62 7.22
N THR A 186 -2.21 3.87 6.13
CA THR A 186 -1.25 2.83 5.75
C THR A 186 0.14 3.41 5.48
N ARG A 187 0.21 4.52 4.73
CA ARG A 187 1.48 5.21 4.44
C ARG A 187 2.15 5.74 5.69
N SER A 188 1.38 6.33 6.61
CA SER A 188 1.88 6.82 7.90
C SER A 188 2.46 5.69 8.75
N GLN A 189 1.75 4.55 8.83
CA GLN A 189 2.20 3.38 9.59
C GLN A 189 3.52 2.81 9.06
N ILE A 190 3.67 2.71 7.74
CA ILE A 190 4.91 2.24 7.10
C ILE A 190 6.06 3.20 7.42
N ALA A 191 5.87 4.50 7.24
CA ALA A 191 6.92 5.49 7.50
C ALA A 191 7.34 5.49 8.98
N ILE A 192 6.39 5.46 9.91
CA ILE A 192 6.67 5.41 11.35
C ILE A 192 7.43 4.13 11.72
N ALA A 193 6.97 2.96 11.24
CA ALA A 193 7.64 1.70 11.51
C ALA A 193 9.08 1.71 10.97
N ALA A 194 9.28 2.14 9.73
CA ALA A 194 10.61 2.24 9.13
C ALA A 194 11.55 3.13 9.97
N LYS A 195 11.09 4.31 10.41
CA LYS A 195 11.87 5.20 11.27
C LYS A 195 12.17 4.60 12.64
N ALA A 196 11.23 3.88 13.24
CA ALA A 196 11.44 3.21 14.53
C ALA A 196 12.54 2.14 14.46
N PHE A 197 12.68 1.46 13.32
CA PHE A 197 13.73 0.45 13.07
C PHE A 197 14.98 1.01 12.38
N GLY A 198 15.04 2.32 12.10
CA GLY A 198 16.20 2.94 11.47
C GLY A 198 16.43 2.50 10.02
N VAL A 199 15.37 2.08 9.32
CA VAL A 199 15.41 1.71 7.90
C VAL A 199 14.80 2.80 7.03
N GLU A 200 15.16 2.79 5.75
CA GLU A 200 14.59 3.70 4.76
C GLU A 200 13.16 3.29 4.40
N ALA A 201 12.35 4.29 4.06
CA ALA A 201 10.96 4.10 3.63
C ALA A 201 10.81 4.67 2.23
N ILE A 202 10.47 3.82 1.26
CA ILE A 202 10.26 4.23 -0.12
C ILE A 202 8.76 4.31 -0.38
N ASP A 203 8.31 5.45 -0.89
CA ASP A 203 6.91 5.72 -1.17
C ASP A 203 6.48 5.06 -2.49
N MET A 204 5.15 4.91 -2.63
CA MET A 204 4.49 4.28 -3.76
C MET A 204 4.78 4.96 -5.12
N VAL A 205 4.63 4.23 -6.22
CA VAL A 205 4.79 4.78 -7.58
C VAL A 205 3.77 5.87 -7.90
N CYS A 206 4.14 6.84 -8.74
CA CYS A 206 3.17 7.72 -9.42
C CYS A 206 2.94 7.17 -10.83
N ILE A 207 1.73 6.66 -11.08
CA ILE A 207 1.38 5.98 -12.34
C ILE A 207 1.18 6.96 -13.50
N HIS A 208 0.75 8.20 -13.22
CA HIS A 208 0.51 9.23 -14.23
C HIS A 208 1.83 9.87 -14.72
N TYR A 209 2.67 9.13 -15.44
CA TYR A 209 4.00 9.59 -15.89
C TYR A 209 3.98 10.33 -17.25
N LYS A 210 2.98 10.04 -18.10
CA LYS A 210 2.76 10.72 -19.39
C LYS A 210 2.16 12.11 -19.22
N ASP A 211 1.47 12.31 -18.10
CA ASP A 211 0.85 13.56 -17.75
C ASP A 211 1.98 14.51 -17.29
N LEU A 212 2.49 15.33 -18.21
CA LEU A 212 3.64 16.25 -18.05
C LEU A 212 3.45 17.33 -16.97
N GLU A 213 2.39 17.24 -16.18
CA GLU A 213 2.10 18.09 -15.04
C GLU A 213 3.13 17.84 -13.92
N TYR A 214 4.30 18.45 -14.05
CA TYR A 214 5.37 18.51 -13.04
C TYR A 214 4.85 18.72 -11.62
N PHE A 215 3.77 19.50 -11.48
CA PHE A 215 3.11 19.78 -10.21
C PHE A 215 2.52 18.53 -9.54
N LYS A 216 1.96 17.57 -10.28
CA LYS A 216 1.31 16.37 -9.71
C LYS A 216 2.33 15.43 -9.06
N LEU A 217 3.42 15.12 -9.76
CA LEU A 217 4.49 14.27 -9.22
C LEU A 217 5.19 14.97 -8.05
N LYS A 218 5.45 16.27 -8.16
CA LYS A 218 6.09 17.03 -7.09
C LYS A 218 5.24 17.07 -5.82
N ASP A 219 3.94 17.29 -5.96
CA ASP A 219 2.99 17.24 -4.86
C ASP A 219 3.00 15.86 -4.17
N GLU A 220 2.92 14.76 -4.93
CA GLU A 220 3.05 13.40 -4.39
C GLU A 220 4.35 13.17 -3.62
N CYS A 221 5.49 13.61 -4.18
CA CYS A 221 6.78 13.49 -3.53
C CYS A 221 6.85 14.33 -2.25
N GLN A 222 6.29 15.54 -2.26
CA GLN A 222 6.24 16.41 -1.09
C GLN A 222 5.35 15.81 0.01
N ASP A 223 4.21 15.22 -0.33
CA ASP A 223 3.37 14.45 0.59
C ASP A 223 4.14 13.30 1.23
N GLY A 224 4.83 12.48 0.41
CA GLY A 224 5.66 11.38 0.92
C GLY A 224 6.76 11.87 1.86
N ARG A 225 7.47 12.93 1.48
CA ARG A 225 8.51 13.53 2.32
C ARG A 225 7.94 14.03 3.66
N ARG A 226 6.75 14.67 3.67
CA ARG A 226 6.08 15.11 4.90
C ARG A 226 5.72 13.97 5.85
N LEU A 227 5.33 12.80 5.31
CA LEU A 227 5.05 11.59 6.09
C LEU A 227 6.32 10.89 6.62
N GLY A 228 7.50 11.26 6.11
CA GLY A 228 8.79 10.72 6.55
C GLY A 228 9.39 9.68 5.59
N PHE A 229 8.82 9.48 4.40
CA PHE A 229 9.48 8.69 3.35
C PHE A 229 10.82 9.32 2.95
N THR A 230 11.78 8.48 2.58
CA THR A 230 13.15 8.86 2.17
C THR A 230 13.34 8.85 0.67
N GLY A 231 12.35 8.38 -0.08
CA GLY A 231 12.36 8.36 -1.54
C GLY A 231 11.03 7.89 -2.09
N LYS A 232 10.97 7.75 -3.42
CA LYS A 232 9.81 7.25 -4.18
C LYS A 232 10.31 6.40 -5.33
N GLN A 233 9.57 5.34 -5.69
CA GLN A 233 9.90 4.50 -6.84
C GLN A 233 9.57 5.23 -8.15
N PRO A 234 10.54 5.45 -9.07
CA PRO A 234 10.25 5.92 -10.42
C PRO A 234 9.80 4.75 -11.32
N ILE A 235 8.88 5.03 -12.23
CA ILE A 235 8.48 4.10 -13.30
C ILE A 235 8.87 4.60 -14.71
N HIS A 236 9.34 5.84 -14.81
CA HIS A 236 9.80 6.43 -16.07
C HIS A 236 10.97 7.40 -15.82
N PRO A 237 11.96 7.51 -16.75
CA PRO A 237 13.13 8.37 -16.57
C PRO A 237 12.82 9.85 -16.29
N ASN A 238 11.76 10.41 -16.86
CA ASN A 238 11.35 11.81 -16.63
C ASN A 238 10.96 12.12 -15.16
N GLN A 239 10.73 11.11 -14.32
CA GLN A 239 10.36 11.29 -12.92
C GLN A 239 11.58 11.46 -12.01
N VAL A 240 12.76 11.01 -12.45
CA VAL A 240 13.95 10.85 -11.61
C VAL A 240 14.39 12.18 -10.99
N ASP A 241 14.53 13.23 -11.81
CA ASP A 241 15.00 14.54 -11.32
C ASP A 241 14.02 15.15 -10.30
N THR A 242 12.72 15.05 -10.55
CA THR A 242 11.68 15.56 -9.65
C THR A 242 11.69 14.80 -8.33
N ILE A 243 11.81 13.47 -8.36
CA ILE A 243 11.89 12.65 -7.16
C ILE A 243 13.16 12.99 -6.38
N GLN A 244 14.34 12.92 -7.00
CA GLN A 244 15.61 13.16 -6.32
C GLN A 244 15.68 14.55 -5.70
N SER A 245 15.33 15.60 -6.46
CA SER A 245 15.33 16.98 -5.95
C SER A 245 14.34 17.20 -4.82
N THR A 246 13.25 16.43 -4.74
CA THR A 246 12.27 16.56 -3.66
C THR A 246 12.69 15.86 -2.37
N PHE A 247 13.45 14.76 -2.43
CA PHE A 247 13.82 13.99 -1.23
C PHE A 247 15.19 14.38 -0.64
N VAL A 248 15.94 15.27 -1.28
CA VAL A 248 17.14 15.91 -0.69
C VAL A 248 16.79 17.24 0.00
N PRO A 249 17.53 17.64 1.05
CA PRO A 249 17.26 18.89 1.75
C PRO A 249 17.59 20.11 0.87
N THR A 250 16.79 21.16 1.03
CA THR A 250 16.99 22.46 0.38
C THR A 250 18.17 23.21 1.00
N PRO A 251 18.79 24.15 0.26
CA PRO A 251 19.87 24.98 0.82
C PRO A 251 19.50 25.69 2.12
N GLN A 252 18.23 26.11 2.26
CA GLN A 252 17.71 26.76 3.46
C GLN A 252 17.64 25.80 4.65
N GLU A 253 17.15 24.57 4.44
CA GLU A 253 17.13 23.52 5.47
C GLU A 253 18.55 23.14 5.90
N ILE A 254 19.48 23.01 4.94
CA ILE A 254 20.89 22.71 5.23
C ILE A 254 21.52 23.83 6.07
N THR A 255 21.29 25.09 5.68
CA THR A 255 21.80 26.26 6.41
C THR A 255 21.26 26.30 7.85
N CYS A 256 19.95 26.11 8.01
CA CYS A 256 19.31 26.08 9.33
C CYS A 256 19.89 24.95 10.21
N ALA A 257 19.98 23.73 9.66
CA ALA A 257 20.55 22.59 10.36
C ALA A 257 22.02 22.82 10.76
N ALA A 258 22.83 23.40 9.85
CA ALA A 258 24.22 23.72 10.12
C ALA A 258 24.38 24.77 11.24
N LYS A 259 23.52 25.81 11.28
CA LYS A 259 23.49 26.79 12.37
C LYS A 259 23.14 26.16 13.71
N ILE A 260 22.11 25.32 13.75
CA ILE A 260 21.70 24.60 14.97
C ILE A 260 22.88 23.78 15.53
N LEU A 261 23.57 23.02 14.66
CA LEU A 261 24.69 22.18 15.09
C LEU A 261 25.93 23.00 15.49
N HIS A 262 26.19 24.13 14.83
CA HIS A 262 27.25 25.04 15.24
C HIS A 262 26.97 25.61 16.65
N GLN A 263 25.77 26.15 16.85
CA GLN A 263 25.35 26.75 18.11
C GLN A 263 25.29 25.73 19.26
N MET A 264 24.97 24.47 18.95
CA MET A 264 25.06 23.35 19.87
C MET A 264 26.50 23.10 20.33
N ARG A 265 27.47 23.10 19.42
CA ARG A 265 28.88 22.88 19.76
C ARG A 265 29.44 23.99 20.64
N THR A 266 29.07 25.25 20.37
CA THR A 266 29.51 26.39 21.18
C THR A 266 28.86 26.37 22.57
N SER A 267 27.60 25.94 22.68
CA SER A 267 26.84 25.94 23.93
C SER A 267 27.06 24.72 24.82
N HIS A 268 27.43 23.55 24.28
CA HIS A 268 27.74 22.36 25.10
C HIS A 268 28.89 22.58 26.09
N ALA A 269 29.77 23.55 25.82
CA ALA A 269 30.77 24.01 26.79
C ALA A 269 30.18 24.55 28.11
N SER A 270 28.85 24.82 28.15
CA SER A 270 28.16 25.45 29.29
C SER A 270 27.08 24.58 29.97
N GLU A 271 27.01 23.27 29.67
CA GLU A 271 26.10 22.28 30.30
C GLU A 271 24.59 22.63 30.28
N LYS A 272 24.14 23.47 29.34
CA LYS A 272 22.72 23.83 29.19
C LYS A 272 21.98 22.83 28.30
N GLY A 273 20.82 22.34 28.76
CA GLY A 273 19.99 21.35 28.05
C GLY A 273 19.10 21.91 26.93
N ALA A 274 19.05 23.24 26.76
CA ALA A 274 18.35 23.93 25.68
C ALA A 274 19.13 25.21 25.31
N ILE A 275 19.04 25.63 24.05
CA ILE A 275 19.85 26.73 23.50
C ILE A 275 18.96 27.73 22.78
N GLY A 276 19.23 29.02 22.93
CA GLY A 276 18.58 30.05 22.11
C GLY A 276 19.29 30.23 20.78
N LEU A 277 18.55 30.19 19.67
CA LEU A 277 19.00 30.55 18.31
C LEU A 277 17.92 31.36 17.62
N ASP A 278 18.25 32.55 17.09
CA ASP A 278 17.32 33.42 16.37
C ASP A 278 15.99 33.73 17.11
N GLY A 279 16.03 33.70 18.46
CA GLY A 279 14.85 33.93 19.31
C GLY A 279 14.02 32.68 19.62
N GLU A 280 14.38 31.51 19.07
CA GLU A 280 13.74 30.23 19.34
C GLU A 280 14.56 29.36 20.29
N MET A 281 13.88 28.52 21.06
CA MET A 281 14.50 27.55 21.95
C MET A 281 14.72 26.23 21.21
N ILE A 282 15.98 25.84 21.09
CA ILE A 282 16.44 24.59 20.47
C ILE A 282 16.60 23.52 21.56
N ASP A 283 16.00 22.36 21.32
CA ASP A 283 16.06 21.18 22.18
C ASP A 283 16.69 19.95 21.48
N ALA A 284 16.76 18.82 22.21
CA ALA A 284 17.35 17.59 21.69
C ALA A 284 16.64 17.02 20.44
N PRO A 285 15.29 17.00 20.33
CA PRO A 285 14.59 16.68 19.09
C PRO A 285 15.04 17.52 17.88
N MET A 286 15.14 18.84 18.03
CA MET A 286 15.56 19.72 16.93
C MET A 286 17.01 19.47 16.51
N ILE A 287 17.91 19.21 17.47
CA ILE A 287 19.29 18.80 17.20
C ILE A 287 19.30 17.50 16.37
N LYS A 288 18.55 16.48 16.80
CA LYS A 288 18.47 15.20 16.09
C LYS A 288 17.94 15.35 14.67
N GLN A 289 16.97 16.25 14.46
CA GLN A 289 16.48 16.58 13.12
C GLN A 289 17.58 17.25 12.26
N ALA A 290 18.30 18.23 12.82
CA ALA A 290 19.40 18.92 12.15
C ALA A 290 20.53 17.96 11.75
N GLU A 291 20.92 17.03 12.63
CA GLU A 291 21.87 15.95 12.31
C GLU A 291 21.38 15.09 11.14
N GLY A 292 20.08 14.76 11.13
CA GLY A 292 19.45 14.02 10.05
C GLY A 292 19.53 14.74 8.70
N VAL A 293 19.22 16.04 8.67
CA VAL A 293 19.31 16.89 7.47
C VAL A 293 20.74 16.92 6.94
N VAL A 294 21.72 17.21 7.80
CA VAL A 294 23.14 17.25 7.44
C VAL A 294 23.63 15.90 6.93
N ARG A 295 23.21 14.80 7.54
CA ARG A 295 23.57 13.45 7.07
C ARG A 295 23.07 13.19 5.65
N ILE A 296 21.82 13.55 5.33
CA ILE A 296 21.26 13.39 3.99
C ILE A 296 22.00 14.30 2.99
N ALA A 297 22.26 15.56 3.36
CA ALA A 297 23.02 16.50 2.53
C ALA A 297 24.40 15.95 2.15
N LYS A 298 25.15 15.41 3.13
CA LYS A 298 26.46 14.76 2.87
C LYS A 298 26.34 13.58 1.93
N ALA A 299 25.35 12.71 2.16
CA ALA A 299 25.13 11.54 1.30
C ALA A 299 24.79 11.93 -0.14
N ALA A 300 24.10 13.07 -0.32
CA ALA A 300 23.79 13.65 -1.62
C ALA A 300 24.92 14.49 -2.23
N GLY A 301 26.08 14.63 -1.56
CA GLY A 301 27.19 15.47 -2.03
C GLY A 301 26.92 16.97 -1.99
N LEU A 302 25.95 17.42 -1.18
CA LEU A 302 25.60 18.84 -1.05
C LEU A 302 26.53 19.55 -0.06
N GLU A 303 26.82 20.82 -0.36
CA GLU A 303 27.68 21.67 0.49
C GLU A 303 26.99 22.01 1.81
N ILE A 304 27.76 21.99 2.90
CA ILE A 304 27.28 22.35 4.23
C ILE A 304 28.03 23.60 4.68
N PRO A 305 27.35 24.72 4.90
CA PRO A 305 27.99 25.95 5.32
C PRO A 305 28.61 25.79 6.70
N THR A 306 29.76 26.41 6.89
CA THR A 306 30.44 26.54 8.18
C THR A 306 30.22 27.95 8.74
N PHE A 307 30.16 28.04 10.06
CA PHE A 307 30.03 29.29 10.79
C PHE A 307 31.20 29.40 11.77
N ASP A 308 31.71 30.62 11.93
CA ASP A 308 32.81 30.97 12.83
C ASP A 308 32.29 31.30 14.23
#